data_AF-A0A7W0SQV5-F1
#
_entry.id   AF-A0A7W0SQV5-F1
#
_cell.length_a   1.000
_cell.length_b   1.000
_cell.length_c   1.000
_cell.angle_alpha   90.00
_cell.angle_beta   90.00
_cell.angle_gamma   90.00
#
_symmetry.space_group_name_H-M   'P 1'
#
loop_
_entity.id
_entity.type
_entity.pdbx_description
1 polymer ?
#
loop_
_entity_poly.entity_id
_entity_poly.type
_entity_poly.pdbx_seq_one_letter_code
_entity_poly.pdbx_strand_id
1 'polypeptide(L)'
;MERKLNEMLSKVPGYTGYRSKEGRRDDDRRLRESIAASLDTTVTTLTGVSADLARQRKLTHISTVERLVGATRLMADRVRSASYGYGGVFSDRSIDEFALDQMRQFDAAFQNEARSIDSLANSLATSPEGPLDVDINEYQAELNRLGLLFDARGEVVESARPNRDAAVLTLLDPKTEPKLPALAMLRIGDALSILGDNYLVDATVTFSEPDRQLTISRVGAGPGGEPQWLLGSTAEDERSARLVETSEGTADPGTSRSAKARVTTGTDSRDGIAARFGYTASADGNVSFWYALGSESRFFTGSAVDNDDVEVYGQA
;
A
#
# COMPACT_ATOMS: atom_id res chain seq x y z
N MET A 1 -2.87 30.64 -21.05
CA MET A 1 -2.34 29.49 -20.29
C MET A 1 -3.46 28.50 -19.91
N GLU A 2 -4.66 28.99 -19.58
CA GLU A 2 -5.86 28.20 -19.23
C GLU A 2 -6.32 27.17 -20.28
N ARG A 3 -6.20 27.46 -21.59
CA ARG A 3 -6.57 26.52 -22.66
C ARG A 3 -5.77 25.22 -22.67
N LYS A 4 -4.49 25.28 -22.26
CA LYS A 4 -3.56 24.14 -22.36
C LYS A 4 -3.75 23.15 -21.21
N LEU A 5 -4.17 23.64 -20.04
CA LEU A 5 -4.53 22.80 -18.88
C LEU A 5 -5.87 22.09 -19.11
N ASN A 6 -6.86 22.81 -19.67
CA ASN A 6 -8.17 22.26 -20.04
C ASN A 6 -8.06 21.14 -21.11
N GLU A 7 -7.11 21.22 -22.05
CA GLU A 7 -6.85 20.16 -23.04
C GLU A 7 -6.18 18.92 -22.44
N MET A 8 -5.28 19.07 -21.47
CA MET A 8 -4.64 17.93 -20.79
C MET A 8 -5.60 17.20 -19.85
N LEU A 9 -6.48 17.93 -19.16
CA LEU A 9 -7.48 17.36 -18.26
C LEU A 9 -8.61 16.63 -18.99
N SER A 10 -8.94 17.04 -20.22
CA SER A 10 -9.92 16.36 -21.07
C SER A 10 -9.51 14.96 -21.56
N LYS A 11 -8.25 14.58 -21.34
CA LYS A 11 -7.70 13.25 -21.68
C LYS A 11 -7.79 12.24 -20.54
N VAL A 12 -8.24 12.65 -19.35
CA VAL A 12 -8.51 11.73 -18.24
C VAL A 12 -9.94 11.18 -18.42
N PRO A 13 -10.11 9.86 -18.58
CA PRO A 13 -11.44 9.24 -18.66
C PRO A 13 -12.30 9.67 -17.46
N GLY A 14 -13.48 10.26 -17.71
CA GLY A 14 -14.39 10.77 -16.68
C GLY A 14 -14.46 12.31 -16.54
N TYR A 15 -13.52 13.07 -17.13
CA TYR A 15 -13.51 14.55 -17.04
C TYR A 15 -14.77 15.23 -17.63
N THR A 16 -15.38 14.63 -18.64
CA THR A 16 -16.63 15.12 -19.26
C THR A 16 -17.88 14.86 -18.41
N GLY A 17 -17.87 13.84 -17.56
CA GLY A 17 -19.00 13.48 -16.67
C GLY A 17 -19.29 14.58 -15.64
N TYR A 18 -18.24 15.09 -15.01
CA TYR A 18 -18.33 16.15 -14.00
C TYR A 18 -18.76 17.52 -14.54
N ARG A 19 -18.71 17.74 -15.86
CA ARG A 19 -19.15 19.02 -16.46
C ARG A 19 -20.66 19.18 -16.48
N SER A 20 -21.42 18.09 -16.51
CA SER A 20 -22.88 18.13 -16.48
C SER A 20 -23.41 17.94 -15.06
N LYS A 21 -24.53 18.60 -14.72
CA LYS A 21 -25.19 18.44 -13.42
C LYS A 21 -25.67 17.01 -13.18
N GLU A 22 -26.17 16.35 -14.22
CA GLU A 22 -26.68 14.99 -14.13
C GLU A 22 -25.55 13.96 -14.04
N GLY A 23 -24.49 14.09 -14.85
CA GLY A 23 -23.31 13.21 -14.76
C GLY A 23 -22.64 13.25 -13.38
N ARG A 24 -22.50 14.44 -12.78
CA ARG A 24 -22.00 14.59 -11.39
C ARG A 24 -22.83 13.82 -10.36
N ARG A 25 -24.15 13.80 -10.51
CA ARG A 25 -25.05 13.10 -9.58
C ARG A 25 -24.89 11.59 -9.70
N ASP A 26 -24.77 11.09 -10.93
CA ASP A 26 -24.57 9.68 -11.19
C ASP A 26 -23.18 9.22 -10.69
N ASP A 27 -22.14 10.00 -10.97
CA ASP A 27 -20.77 9.68 -10.54
C ASP A 27 -20.63 9.75 -9.01
N ASP A 28 -21.21 10.75 -8.36
CA ASP A 28 -21.29 10.83 -6.89
C ASP A 28 -22.01 9.62 -6.29
N ARG A 29 -23.18 9.28 -6.85
CA ARG A 29 -23.97 8.16 -6.38
C ARG A 29 -23.18 6.85 -6.47
N ARG A 30 -22.56 6.59 -7.62
CA ARG A 30 -21.75 5.38 -7.84
C ARG A 30 -20.58 5.30 -6.86
N LEU A 31 -19.90 6.43 -6.62
CA LEU A 31 -18.82 6.48 -5.66
C LEU A 31 -19.32 6.12 -4.25
N ARG A 32 -20.41 6.75 -3.79
CA ARG A 32 -20.96 6.48 -2.46
C ARG A 32 -21.46 5.04 -2.32
N GLU A 33 -22.12 4.51 -3.33
CA GLU A 33 -22.55 3.10 -3.36
C GLU A 33 -21.34 2.15 -3.28
N SER A 34 -20.27 2.43 -4.02
CA SER A 34 -19.02 1.66 -3.98
C SER A 34 -18.37 1.69 -2.59
N ILE A 35 -18.24 2.87 -1.99
CA ILE A 35 -17.62 3.02 -0.66
C ILE A 35 -18.46 2.36 0.42
N ALA A 36 -19.79 2.55 0.40
CA ALA A 36 -20.68 1.88 1.33
C ALA A 36 -20.58 0.35 1.21
N ALA A 37 -20.49 -0.20 -0.01
CA ALA A 37 -20.31 -1.63 -0.23
C ALA A 37 -18.94 -2.13 0.28
N SER A 38 -17.87 -1.33 0.14
CA SER A 38 -16.56 -1.63 0.72
C SER A 38 -16.65 -1.70 2.25
N LEU A 39 -17.29 -0.72 2.89
CA LEU A 39 -17.46 -0.70 4.34
C LEU A 39 -18.36 -1.84 4.84
N ASP A 40 -19.39 -2.25 4.09
CA ASP A 40 -20.20 -3.43 4.40
C ASP A 40 -19.36 -4.74 4.37
N THR A 41 -18.42 -4.82 3.43
CA THR A 41 -17.46 -5.93 3.35
C THR A 41 -16.56 -5.94 4.59
N THR A 42 -16.00 -4.78 4.95
CA THR A 42 -15.21 -4.63 6.18
C THR A 42 -16.02 -4.98 7.44
N VAL A 43 -17.29 -4.58 7.53
CA VAL A 43 -18.20 -4.97 8.63
C VAL A 43 -18.35 -6.49 8.71
N THR A 44 -18.45 -7.16 7.57
CA THR A 44 -18.53 -8.63 7.49
C THR A 44 -17.25 -9.26 8.03
N THR A 45 -16.08 -8.76 7.60
CA THR A 45 -14.76 -9.20 8.09
C THR A 45 -14.66 -9.05 9.61
N LEU A 46 -14.95 -7.87 10.15
CA LEU A 46 -14.89 -7.60 11.60
C LEU A 46 -15.88 -8.46 12.40
N THR A 47 -17.07 -8.72 11.87
CA THR A 47 -18.05 -9.62 12.50
C THR A 47 -17.50 -11.05 12.57
N GLY A 48 -16.77 -11.48 11.53
CA GLY A 48 -16.02 -12.74 11.54
C GLY A 48 -15.00 -12.78 12.68
N VAL A 49 -14.19 -11.74 12.84
CA VAL A 49 -13.22 -11.62 13.94
C VAL A 49 -13.89 -11.75 15.31
N SER A 50 -15.00 -11.04 15.54
CA SER A 50 -15.77 -11.17 16.79
C SER A 50 -16.21 -12.61 17.07
N ALA A 51 -16.71 -13.30 16.04
CA ALA A 51 -17.14 -14.70 16.15
C ALA A 51 -15.96 -15.63 16.46
N ASP A 52 -14.78 -15.37 15.90
CA ASP A 52 -13.56 -16.15 16.10
C ASP A 52 -13.02 -15.98 17.52
N LEU A 53 -12.97 -14.75 18.02
CA LEU A 53 -12.62 -14.45 19.41
C LEU A 53 -13.57 -15.14 20.41
N ALA A 54 -14.87 -15.17 20.09
CA ALA A 54 -15.86 -15.89 20.89
C ALA A 54 -15.57 -17.40 20.95
N ARG A 55 -15.26 -18.04 19.81
CA ARG A 55 -14.88 -19.47 19.75
C ARG A 55 -13.61 -19.75 20.55
N GLN A 56 -12.67 -18.82 20.55
CA GLN A 56 -11.42 -18.89 21.32
C GLN A 56 -11.58 -18.53 22.81
N ARG A 57 -12.80 -18.16 23.27
CA ARG A 57 -13.10 -17.69 24.63
C ARG A 57 -12.33 -16.43 25.05
N LYS A 58 -11.88 -15.63 24.08
CA LYS A 58 -11.16 -14.35 24.27
C LYS A 58 -12.15 -13.18 24.50
N LEU A 59 -13.02 -13.31 25.50
CA LEU A 59 -14.19 -12.43 25.69
C LEU A 59 -13.84 -10.96 25.90
N THR A 60 -12.70 -10.66 26.53
CA THR A 60 -12.25 -9.28 26.81
C THR A 60 -12.09 -8.45 25.54
N HIS A 61 -11.71 -9.07 24.42
CA HIS A 61 -11.40 -8.38 23.17
C HIS A 61 -12.62 -8.20 22.26
N ILE A 62 -13.67 -9.01 22.45
CA ILE A 62 -14.90 -8.96 21.64
C ILE A 62 -15.54 -7.57 21.71
N SER A 63 -15.61 -6.97 22.90
CA SER A 63 -16.24 -5.65 23.07
C SER A 63 -15.58 -4.57 22.22
N THR A 64 -14.27 -4.69 21.98
CA THR A 64 -13.53 -3.71 21.17
C THR A 64 -13.82 -3.89 19.69
N VAL A 65 -13.82 -5.13 19.20
CA VAL A 65 -14.18 -5.42 17.80
C VAL A 65 -15.62 -5.04 17.51
N GLU A 66 -16.56 -5.33 18.41
CA GLU A 66 -17.97 -4.93 18.26
C GLU A 66 -18.16 -3.40 18.18
N ARG A 67 -17.33 -2.61 18.89
CA ARG A 67 -17.33 -1.15 18.72
C ARG A 67 -16.89 -0.73 17.33
N LEU A 68 -15.88 -1.40 16.76
CA LEU A 68 -15.46 -1.14 15.38
C LEU A 68 -16.56 -1.53 14.39
N VAL A 69 -17.17 -2.71 14.54
CA VAL A 69 -18.33 -3.15 13.73
C VAL A 69 -19.43 -2.10 13.73
N GLY A 70 -19.83 -1.62 14.90
CA GLY A 70 -20.87 -0.60 15.05
C GLY A 70 -20.50 0.73 14.38
N ALA A 71 -19.26 1.20 14.59
CA ALA A 71 -18.80 2.46 14.01
C ALA A 71 -18.70 2.38 12.48
N THR A 72 -18.13 1.31 11.94
CA THR A 72 -17.98 1.10 10.49
C THR A 72 -19.34 0.95 9.81
N ARG A 73 -20.29 0.23 10.42
CA ARG A 73 -21.67 0.13 9.92
C ARG A 73 -22.36 1.49 9.91
N LEU A 74 -22.23 2.27 10.99
CA LEU A 74 -22.79 3.61 11.05
C LEU A 74 -22.24 4.50 9.93
N MET A 75 -20.93 4.41 9.66
CA MET A 75 -20.31 5.15 8.56
C MET A 75 -20.82 4.68 7.19
N ALA A 76 -20.92 3.37 6.96
CA ALA A 76 -21.49 2.81 5.72
C ALA A 76 -22.91 3.31 5.47
N ASP A 77 -23.76 3.27 6.50
CA ASP A 77 -25.13 3.76 6.46
C ASP A 77 -25.18 5.25 6.15
N ARG A 78 -24.33 6.06 6.82
CA ARG A 78 -24.21 7.50 6.59
C ARG A 78 -23.85 7.83 5.13
N VAL A 79 -22.82 7.17 4.58
CA VAL A 79 -22.38 7.38 3.19
C VAL A 79 -23.48 6.99 2.20
N ARG A 80 -24.19 5.89 2.46
CA ARG A 80 -25.29 5.40 1.63
C ARG A 80 -26.49 6.35 1.65
N SER A 81 -26.90 6.78 2.84
CA SER A 81 -28.13 7.54 3.07
C SER A 81 -27.98 9.04 2.82
N ALA A 82 -26.76 9.56 2.77
CA ALA A 82 -26.49 10.96 2.48
C ALA A 82 -27.08 11.36 1.14
N SER A 83 -28.29 11.89 1.21
CA SER A 83 -29.11 12.31 0.08
C SER A 83 -29.05 13.83 0.06
N TYR A 84 -27.97 14.38 -0.50
CA TYR A 84 -27.84 15.83 -0.57
C TYR A 84 -28.67 16.43 -1.71
N GLY A 85 -29.72 17.16 -1.33
CA GLY A 85 -29.74 18.62 -1.39
C GLY A 85 -29.71 19.32 -2.76
N TYR A 86 -29.56 18.62 -3.88
CA TYR A 86 -29.51 19.24 -5.21
C TYR A 86 -30.84 19.88 -5.67
N GLY A 87 -31.88 19.87 -4.83
CA GLY A 87 -33.21 20.44 -5.08
C GLY A 87 -33.56 21.73 -4.30
N GLY A 88 -32.71 22.25 -3.41
CA GLY A 88 -33.10 23.35 -2.52
C GLY A 88 -32.28 24.63 -2.71
N VAL A 89 -32.88 25.65 -3.33
CA VAL A 89 -32.51 27.09 -3.35
C VAL A 89 -31.40 27.57 -4.31
N PHE A 90 -30.41 26.77 -4.75
CA PHE A 90 -29.27 27.32 -5.53
C PHE A 90 -28.80 26.51 -6.76
N SER A 91 -29.71 25.83 -7.43
CA SER A 91 -29.39 24.82 -8.44
C SER A 91 -28.84 25.34 -9.81
N ASP A 92 -28.50 26.63 -9.90
CA ASP A 92 -28.14 27.35 -11.14
C ASP A 92 -26.72 27.94 -11.13
N ARG A 93 -25.90 27.64 -10.11
CA ARG A 93 -24.53 28.15 -10.03
C ARG A 93 -23.59 27.32 -10.89
N SER A 94 -22.83 27.98 -11.78
CA SER A 94 -21.68 27.38 -12.44
C SER A 94 -20.65 26.99 -11.38
N ILE A 95 -20.14 25.76 -11.42
CA ILE A 95 -19.15 25.26 -10.47
C ILE A 95 -17.77 25.80 -10.84
N ASP A 96 -17.00 26.15 -9.82
CA ASP A 96 -15.61 26.58 -9.97
C ASP A 96 -14.73 25.42 -10.50
N GLU A 97 -13.86 25.67 -11.49
CA GLU A 97 -12.90 24.66 -11.99
C GLU A 97 -11.99 24.14 -10.86
N PHE A 98 -11.65 24.99 -9.88
CA PHE A 98 -10.89 24.58 -8.69
C PHE A 98 -11.70 23.66 -7.77
N ALA A 99 -13.02 23.89 -7.66
CA ALA A 99 -13.90 22.99 -6.89
C ALA A 99 -13.99 21.61 -7.57
N LEU A 100 -14.05 21.57 -8.91
CA LEU A 100 -14.05 20.32 -9.67
C LEU A 100 -12.74 19.53 -9.52
N ASP A 101 -11.60 20.22 -9.48
CA ASP A 101 -10.32 19.57 -9.22
C ASP A 101 -10.26 19.01 -7.80
N GLN A 102 -10.67 19.81 -6.82
CA GLN A 102 -10.68 19.39 -5.42
C GLN A 102 -11.67 18.23 -5.16
N MET A 103 -12.82 18.20 -5.83
CA MET A 103 -13.74 17.05 -5.77
C MET A 103 -13.05 15.74 -6.19
N ARG A 104 -12.20 15.78 -7.22
CA ARG A 104 -11.44 14.59 -7.66
C ARG A 104 -10.41 14.16 -6.61
N GLN A 105 -9.76 15.11 -5.96
CA GLN A 105 -8.83 14.83 -4.86
C GLN A 105 -9.56 14.18 -3.67
N PHE A 106 -10.73 14.70 -3.30
CA PHE A 106 -11.59 14.09 -2.28
C PHE A 106 -12.01 12.67 -2.68
N ASP A 107 -12.46 12.46 -3.93
CA ASP A 107 -12.90 11.14 -4.40
C ASP A 107 -11.76 10.10 -4.32
N ALA A 108 -10.53 10.49 -4.67
CA ALA A 108 -9.34 9.64 -4.55
C ALA A 108 -8.98 9.35 -3.09
N ALA A 109 -8.91 10.39 -2.24
CA ALA A 109 -8.63 10.24 -0.82
C ALA A 109 -9.67 9.36 -0.11
N PHE A 110 -10.95 9.52 -0.47
CA PHE A 110 -12.05 8.75 0.10
C PHE A 110 -11.96 7.26 -0.25
N GLN A 111 -11.57 6.92 -1.49
CA GLN A 111 -11.31 5.53 -1.89
C GLN A 111 -10.07 4.95 -1.21
N ASN A 112 -8.99 5.73 -1.08
CA ASN A 112 -7.78 5.30 -0.40
C ASN A 112 -8.07 4.97 1.07
N GLU A 113 -8.79 5.84 1.80
CA GLU A 113 -9.08 5.56 3.21
C GLU A 113 -10.06 4.40 3.41
N ALA A 114 -11.01 4.18 2.50
CA ALA A 114 -11.81 2.96 2.53
C ALA A 114 -10.95 1.69 2.35
N ARG A 115 -9.92 1.74 1.48
CA ARG A 115 -8.95 0.64 1.32
C ARG A 115 -8.06 0.44 2.56
N SER A 116 -7.55 1.53 3.15
CA SER A 116 -6.76 1.49 4.40
C SER A 116 -7.54 0.82 5.53
N ILE A 117 -8.82 1.20 5.70
CA ILE A 117 -9.72 0.63 6.70
C ILE A 117 -9.94 -0.88 6.45
N ASP A 118 -10.13 -1.29 5.20
CA ASP A 118 -10.29 -2.70 4.87
C ASP A 118 -9.01 -3.50 5.13
N SER A 119 -7.84 -2.96 4.78
CA SER A 119 -6.53 -3.55 5.06
C SER A 119 -6.32 -3.80 6.56
N LEU A 120 -6.60 -2.79 7.40
CA LEU A 120 -6.51 -2.93 8.85
C LEU A 120 -7.49 -3.99 9.41
N ALA A 121 -8.71 -4.07 8.87
CA ALA A 121 -9.66 -5.12 9.25
C ALA A 121 -9.19 -6.52 8.85
N ASN A 122 -8.56 -6.66 7.68
CA ASN A 122 -8.00 -7.92 7.22
C ASN A 122 -6.79 -8.35 8.07
N SER A 123 -5.91 -7.41 8.43
CA SER A 123 -4.81 -7.66 9.40
C SER A 123 -5.35 -8.12 10.75
N LEU A 124 -6.46 -7.54 11.20
CA LEU A 124 -7.13 -7.97 12.43
C LEU A 124 -7.67 -9.41 12.32
N ALA A 125 -8.18 -9.79 11.14
CA ALA A 125 -8.72 -11.12 10.90
C ALA A 125 -7.64 -12.22 10.80
N THR A 126 -6.44 -11.87 10.38
CA THR A 126 -5.31 -12.81 10.25
C THR A 126 -4.38 -12.83 11.47
N SER A 127 -4.55 -11.89 12.42
CA SER A 127 -3.73 -11.81 13.63
C SER A 127 -3.89 -13.05 14.55
N PRO A 128 -2.79 -13.67 15.00
CA PRO A 128 -2.81 -14.80 15.93
C PRO A 128 -3.30 -14.42 17.34
N GLU A 129 -2.91 -13.25 17.87
CA GLU A 129 -3.31 -12.82 19.20
C GLU A 129 -4.65 -12.05 19.19
N GLY A 130 -5.08 -11.57 18.01
CA GLY A 130 -6.32 -10.83 17.79
C GLY A 130 -6.08 -9.32 17.89
N PRO A 131 -7.04 -8.53 18.43
CA PRO A 131 -6.93 -7.06 18.47
C PRO A 131 -5.74 -6.48 19.26
N LEU A 132 -4.92 -7.31 19.89
CA LEU A 132 -3.71 -6.89 20.59
C LEU A 132 -2.51 -6.66 19.65
N ASP A 133 -2.50 -7.29 18.48
CA ASP A 133 -1.40 -7.16 17.51
C ASP A 133 -1.63 -6.06 16.47
N VAL A 134 -2.82 -5.47 16.43
CA VAL A 134 -3.22 -4.46 15.45
C VAL A 134 -3.53 -3.16 16.17
N ASP A 135 -3.10 -2.03 15.61
CA ASP A 135 -3.40 -0.71 16.16
C ASP A 135 -4.88 -0.34 15.95
N ILE A 136 -5.69 -0.63 16.95
CA ILE A 136 -7.12 -0.30 16.97
C ILE A 136 -7.34 1.22 16.95
N ASN A 137 -6.41 2.00 17.53
CA ASN A 137 -6.52 3.45 17.51
C ASN A 137 -6.26 3.98 16.11
N GLU A 138 -5.33 3.36 15.37
CA GLU A 138 -5.14 3.65 13.94
C GLU A 138 -6.42 3.36 13.15
N TYR A 139 -7.06 2.20 13.32
CA TYR A 139 -8.34 1.91 12.66
C TYR A 139 -9.41 2.99 12.95
N GLN A 140 -9.54 3.39 14.22
CA GLN A 140 -10.48 4.44 14.59
C GLN A 140 -10.10 5.81 14.00
N ALA A 141 -8.81 6.13 13.93
CA ALA A 141 -8.31 7.35 13.30
C ALA A 141 -8.64 7.36 11.81
N GLU A 142 -8.43 6.26 11.09
CA GLU A 142 -8.78 6.13 9.67
C GLU A 142 -10.28 6.29 9.43
N LEU A 143 -11.11 5.64 10.26
CA LEU A 143 -12.57 5.77 10.16
C LEU A 143 -13.04 7.20 10.41
N ASN A 144 -12.45 7.88 11.41
CA ASN A 144 -12.73 9.30 11.67
C ASN A 144 -12.29 10.19 10.50
N ARG A 145 -11.11 9.92 9.92
CA ARG A 145 -10.59 10.64 8.75
C ARG A 145 -11.51 10.47 7.54
N LEU A 146 -11.99 9.25 7.29
CA LEU A 146 -13.00 8.99 6.26
C LEU A 146 -14.27 9.83 6.50
N GLY A 147 -14.71 9.94 7.75
CA GLY A 147 -15.81 10.83 8.15
C GLY A 147 -15.56 12.31 7.83
N LEU A 148 -14.37 12.82 8.16
CA LEU A 148 -13.99 14.21 7.87
C LEU A 148 -13.89 14.48 6.36
N LEU A 149 -13.29 13.56 5.60
CA LEU A 149 -13.23 13.64 4.14
C LEU A 149 -14.63 13.68 3.52
N PHE A 150 -15.54 12.85 4.05
CA PHE A 150 -16.93 12.80 3.58
C PHE A 150 -17.64 14.14 3.79
N ASP A 151 -17.49 14.73 4.97
CA ASP A 151 -18.14 16.00 5.32
C ASP A 151 -17.56 17.17 4.53
N ALA A 152 -16.23 17.28 4.47
CA ALA A 152 -15.55 18.30 3.70
C ALA A 152 -15.89 18.24 2.20
N ARG A 153 -16.00 17.03 1.65
CA ARG A 153 -16.47 16.82 0.28
C ARG A 153 -17.92 17.28 0.11
N GLY A 154 -18.80 16.96 1.07
CA GLY A 154 -20.18 17.43 1.09
C GLY A 154 -20.29 18.95 0.99
N GLU A 155 -19.47 19.67 1.75
CA GLU A 155 -19.42 21.15 1.71
C GLU A 155 -19.03 21.69 0.32
N VAL A 156 -18.07 21.06 -0.37
CA VAL A 156 -17.68 21.46 -1.74
C VAL A 156 -18.84 21.23 -2.71
N VAL A 157 -19.51 20.09 -2.58
CA VAL A 157 -20.68 19.74 -3.40
C VAL A 157 -21.82 20.72 -3.19
N GLU A 158 -22.13 21.09 -1.94
CA GLU A 158 -23.20 22.03 -1.59
C GLU A 158 -22.88 23.47 -1.99
N SER A 159 -21.65 23.93 -1.73
CA SER A 159 -21.24 25.32 -1.94
C SER A 159 -20.86 25.62 -3.39
N ALA A 160 -20.53 24.58 -4.17
CA ALA A 160 -19.90 24.66 -5.49
C ALA A 160 -18.59 25.49 -5.49
N ARG A 161 -17.89 25.53 -4.34
CA ARG A 161 -16.65 26.25 -4.12
C ARG A 161 -15.62 25.35 -3.46
N PRO A 162 -14.31 25.57 -3.68
CA PRO A 162 -13.29 24.77 -3.04
C PRO A 162 -13.28 25.02 -1.51
N ASN A 163 -13.14 23.94 -0.74
CA ASN A 163 -12.84 23.97 0.68
C ASN A 163 -11.43 24.58 0.88
N ARG A 164 -11.30 25.44 1.90
CA ARG A 164 -10.06 26.19 2.20
C ARG A 164 -9.55 25.93 3.60
N ASP A 165 -10.17 25.02 4.35
CA ASP A 165 -9.71 24.65 5.67
C ASP A 165 -8.37 23.92 5.55
N ALA A 166 -7.34 24.45 6.21
CA ALA A 166 -6.00 23.89 6.16
C ALA A 166 -5.95 22.44 6.67
N ALA A 167 -6.73 22.10 7.70
CA ALA A 167 -6.79 20.75 8.24
C ALA A 167 -7.38 19.78 7.22
N VAL A 168 -8.44 20.17 6.52
CA VAL A 168 -9.05 19.38 5.43
C VAL A 168 -8.09 19.22 4.27
N LEU A 169 -7.38 20.29 3.88
CA LEU A 169 -6.42 20.23 2.79
C LEU A 169 -5.27 19.27 3.09
N THR A 170 -4.79 19.21 4.34
CA THR A 170 -3.81 18.19 4.76
C THR A 170 -4.35 16.77 4.65
N LEU A 171 -5.67 16.56 4.76
CA LEU A 171 -6.26 15.23 4.55
C LEU A 171 -6.23 14.79 3.08
N LEU A 172 -6.19 15.74 2.14
CA LEU A 172 -6.12 15.50 0.69
C LEU A 172 -4.71 15.19 0.20
N ASP A 173 -3.69 15.50 1.00
CA ASP A 173 -2.33 15.07 0.70
C ASP A 173 -2.34 13.53 0.66
N PRO A 174 -1.98 12.92 -0.49
CA PRO A 174 -2.08 11.49 -0.64
C PRO A 174 -1.23 10.84 0.46
N LYS A 175 -1.87 9.99 1.27
CA LYS A 175 -1.14 8.95 2.01
C LYS A 175 -0.42 8.16 0.92
N THR A 176 0.90 8.31 0.83
CA THR A 176 1.72 7.40 0.05
C THR A 176 1.59 6.06 0.75
N GLU A 177 0.64 5.22 0.29
CA GLU A 177 0.66 3.81 0.66
C GLU A 177 2.08 3.32 0.35
N PRO A 178 2.82 2.77 1.34
CA PRO A 178 4.16 2.29 1.08
C PRO A 178 4.04 1.20 0.03
N LYS A 179 4.40 1.55 -1.20
CA LYS A 179 4.47 0.59 -2.30
C LYS A 179 5.50 -0.44 -1.86
N LEU A 180 5.07 -1.68 -1.66
CA LEU A 180 5.98 -2.77 -1.31
C LEU A 180 7.16 -2.72 -2.30
N PRO A 181 8.42 -2.70 -1.80
CA PRO A 181 9.58 -2.58 -2.68
C PRO A 181 9.54 -3.63 -3.77
N ALA A 182 9.51 -3.20 -5.03
CA ALA A 182 9.32 -4.11 -6.16
C ALA A 182 10.39 -5.22 -6.18
N LEU A 183 11.62 -4.87 -5.76
CA LEU A 183 12.74 -5.82 -5.63
C LEU A 183 12.49 -6.94 -4.62
N ALA A 184 11.67 -6.71 -3.58
CA ALA A 184 11.33 -7.72 -2.59
C ALA A 184 10.41 -8.80 -3.17
N MET A 185 9.64 -8.46 -4.21
CA MET A 185 8.59 -9.29 -4.81
C MET A 185 9.02 -9.97 -6.13
N LEU A 186 10.27 -9.80 -6.55
CA LEU A 186 10.78 -10.34 -7.81
C LEU A 186 10.71 -11.86 -7.88
N ARG A 187 10.42 -12.35 -9.08
CA ARG A 187 10.39 -13.77 -9.45
C ARG A 187 11.32 -14.03 -10.63
N ILE A 188 11.73 -15.28 -10.80
CA ILE A 188 12.45 -15.68 -12.02
C ILE A 188 11.61 -15.37 -13.24
N GLY A 189 12.25 -14.78 -14.25
CA GLY A 189 11.60 -14.36 -15.49
C GLY A 189 11.09 -12.92 -15.47
N ASP A 190 11.04 -12.27 -14.30
CA ASP A 190 10.70 -10.86 -14.23
C ASP A 190 11.76 -10.03 -14.99
N ALA A 191 11.27 -9.14 -15.84
CA ALA A 191 12.09 -8.13 -16.52
C ALA A 191 11.91 -6.80 -15.79
N LEU A 192 12.99 -6.08 -15.57
CA LEU A 192 12.94 -4.79 -14.88
C LEU A 192 13.97 -3.80 -15.43
N SER A 193 13.74 -2.52 -15.19
CA SER A 193 14.70 -1.44 -15.42
C SER A 193 15.00 -0.70 -14.12
N ILE A 194 16.25 -0.30 -13.94
CA ILE A 194 16.66 0.61 -12.88
C ILE A 194 17.43 1.75 -13.53
N LEU A 195 16.88 2.97 -13.51
CA LEU A 195 17.48 4.15 -14.17
C LEU A 195 17.81 3.92 -15.66
N GLY A 196 17.03 3.09 -16.35
CA GLY A 196 17.22 2.77 -17.77
C GLY A 196 18.11 1.55 -18.05
N ASP A 197 18.81 1.01 -17.05
CA ASP A 197 19.53 -0.26 -17.16
C ASP A 197 18.55 -1.42 -17.05
N ASN A 198 18.53 -2.31 -18.05
CA ASN A 198 17.57 -3.41 -18.11
C ASN A 198 18.15 -4.71 -17.58
N TYR A 199 17.33 -5.44 -16.83
CA TYR A 199 17.69 -6.65 -16.12
C TYR A 199 16.64 -7.75 -16.36
N LEU A 200 17.11 -8.99 -16.31
CA LEU A 200 16.27 -10.19 -16.29
C LEU A 200 16.64 -11.02 -15.06
N VAL A 201 15.65 -11.36 -14.25
CA VAL A 201 15.86 -12.18 -13.06
C VAL A 201 15.98 -13.66 -13.45
N ASP A 202 17.07 -14.31 -13.08
CA ASP A 202 17.32 -15.73 -13.42
C ASP A 202 17.41 -16.66 -12.20
N ALA A 203 17.53 -16.10 -10.99
CA ALA A 203 17.47 -16.82 -9.72
C ALA A 203 16.97 -15.91 -8.59
N THR A 204 16.34 -16.50 -7.58
CA THR A 204 15.87 -15.78 -6.39
C THR A 204 16.13 -16.60 -5.13
N VAL A 205 16.54 -15.94 -4.05
CA VAL A 205 16.52 -16.49 -2.70
C VAL A 205 15.67 -15.56 -1.83
N THR A 206 14.56 -16.09 -1.34
CA THR A 206 13.61 -15.36 -0.50
C THR A 206 13.70 -15.88 0.93
N PHE A 207 13.90 -14.97 1.88
CA PHE A 207 13.92 -15.22 3.31
C PHE A 207 12.62 -14.68 3.91
N SER A 208 11.88 -15.55 4.59
CA SER A 208 10.61 -15.23 5.21
C SER A 208 10.70 -15.34 6.74
N GLU A 209 10.30 -14.26 7.38
CA GLU A 209 9.99 -14.11 8.81
C GLU A 209 8.48 -13.80 8.94
N PRO A 210 7.86 -13.89 10.14
CA PRO A 210 6.41 -13.73 10.29
C PRO A 210 5.82 -12.42 9.74
N ASP A 211 6.59 -11.33 9.83
CA ASP A 211 6.20 -9.96 9.52
C ASP A 211 7.07 -9.32 8.42
N ARG A 212 7.97 -10.10 7.83
CA ARG A 212 9.02 -9.57 6.97
C ARG A 212 9.44 -10.56 5.89
N GLN A 213 9.69 -10.03 4.70
CA GLN A 213 10.27 -10.77 3.59
C GLN A 213 11.47 -10.00 3.03
N LEU A 214 12.56 -10.71 2.78
CA LEU A 214 13.72 -10.19 2.08
C LEU A 214 14.02 -11.13 0.90
N THR A 215 14.20 -10.57 -0.29
CA THR A 215 14.53 -11.33 -1.50
C THR A 215 15.83 -10.80 -2.08
N ILE A 216 16.78 -11.70 -2.33
CA ILE A 216 17.94 -11.42 -3.16
C ILE A 216 17.79 -12.14 -4.50
N SER A 217 17.85 -11.39 -5.58
CA SER A 217 17.58 -11.82 -6.95
C SER A 217 18.82 -11.66 -7.80
N ARG A 218 19.23 -12.70 -8.53
CA ARG A 218 20.32 -12.60 -9.48
C ARG A 218 19.80 -12.05 -10.81
N VAL A 219 20.50 -11.06 -11.34
CA VAL A 219 20.12 -10.33 -12.55
C VAL A 219 21.26 -10.33 -13.56
N GLY A 220 21.48 -11.47 -14.22
CA GLY A 220 22.49 -11.61 -15.26
C GLY A 220 23.91 -11.23 -14.84
N ALA A 221 24.79 -11.07 -15.84
CA ALA A 221 26.17 -10.65 -15.63
C ALA A 221 26.31 -9.14 -15.91
N GLY A 222 26.94 -8.40 -15.00
CA GLY A 222 27.22 -6.98 -15.16
C GLY A 222 28.23 -6.68 -16.27
N PRO A 223 28.59 -5.40 -16.48
CA PRO A 223 29.53 -4.97 -17.53
C PRO A 223 30.90 -5.67 -17.52
N GLY A 224 31.27 -6.30 -16.39
CA GLY A 224 32.49 -7.09 -16.21
C GLY A 224 32.33 -8.61 -16.28
N GLY A 225 31.14 -9.14 -16.59
CA GLY A 225 30.88 -10.59 -16.64
C GLY A 225 30.56 -11.24 -15.29
N GLU A 226 30.63 -10.49 -14.18
CA GLU A 226 30.30 -10.98 -12.84
C GLU A 226 28.77 -10.91 -12.59
N PRO A 227 28.19 -11.91 -11.90
CA PRO A 227 26.76 -11.89 -11.57
C PRO A 227 26.40 -10.67 -10.71
N GLN A 228 25.40 -9.92 -11.14
CA GLN A 228 24.81 -8.85 -10.32
C GLN A 228 23.62 -9.37 -9.54
N TRP A 229 23.42 -8.80 -8.36
CA TRP A 229 22.35 -9.18 -7.45
C TRP A 229 21.56 -7.94 -7.05
N LEU A 230 20.25 -8.10 -6.90
CA LEU A 230 19.34 -7.08 -6.39
C LEU A 230 18.74 -7.58 -5.08
N LEU A 231 18.76 -6.72 -4.08
CA LEU A 231 18.16 -6.97 -2.78
C LEU A 231 16.93 -6.10 -2.63
N GLY A 232 15.81 -6.69 -2.21
CA GLY A 232 14.65 -5.95 -1.73
C GLY A 232 14.15 -6.53 -0.41
N SER A 233 13.66 -5.65 0.46
CA SER A 233 13.08 -6.01 1.75
C SER A 233 11.71 -5.36 1.89
N THR A 234 10.79 -6.00 2.62
CA THR A 234 9.52 -5.40 3.02
C THR A 234 9.62 -4.62 4.32
N ALA A 235 10.78 -4.64 4.99
CA ALA A 235 11.02 -3.89 6.21
C ALA A 235 11.35 -2.42 5.90
N GLU A 236 10.74 -1.47 6.61
CA GLU A 236 10.91 -0.03 6.36
C GLU A 236 12.33 0.47 6.61
N ASP A 237 13.06 -0.15 7.53
CA ASP A 237 14.43 0.22 7.91
C ASP A 237 15.50 -0.35 6.96
N GLU A 238 15.09 -1.12 5.95
CA GLU A 238 16.00 -1.80 5.04
C GLU A 238 15.87 -1.29 3.61
N ARG A 239 16.95 -0.67 3.16
CA ARG A 239 17.07 -0.17 1.80
C ARG A 239 17.26 -1.32 0.81
N SER A 240 16.48 -1.27 -0.26
CA SER A 240 16.76 -1.96 -1.51
C SER A 240 18.18 -1.65 -2.00
N ALA A 241 18.83 -2.61 -2.65
CA ALA A 241 20.24 -2.44 -3.05
C ALA A 241 20.60 -3.21 -4.32
N ARG A 242 21.60 -2.68 -5.03
CA ARG A 242 22.35 -3.37 -6.08
C ARG A 242 23.64 -3.89 -5.46
N LEU A 243 23.90 -5.18 -5.59
CA LEU A 243 24.97 -5.89 -4.91
C LEU A 243 25.82 -6.70 -5.89
N VAL A 244 27.06 -6.93 -5.48
CA VAL A 244 28.00 -7.87 -6.10
C VAL A 244 28.45 -8.86 -5.04
N GLU A 245 28.56 -10.13 -5.42
CA GLU A 245 29.04 -11.19 -4.52
C GLU A 245 30.55 -11.03 -4.27
N THR A 246 30.96 -11.17 -3.02
CA THR A 246 32.36 -11.04 -2.59
C THR A 246 32.88 -12.35 -2.00
N SER A 247 34.15 -12.67 -2.27
CA SER A 247 34.83 -13.82 -1.66
C SER A 247 35.24 -13.55 -0.20
N GLU A 248 35.23 -12.28 0.19
CA GLU A 248 35.57 -11.82 1.54
C GLU A 248 34.34 -11.19 2.19
N GLY A 249 34.05 -11.61 3.41
CA GLY A 249 32.95 -11.11 4.22
C GLY A 249 32.95 -11.82 5.56
N THR A 250 32.48 -11.13 6.60
CA THR A 250 32.34 -11.73 7.94
C THR A 250 30.88 -11.72 8.31
N ALA A 251 30.37 -12.90 8.66
CA ALA A 251 29.07 -13.00 9.30
C ALA A 251 29.19 -12.36 10.68
N ASP A 252 28.58 -11.20 10.87
CA ASP A 252 28.47 -10.59 12.18
C ASP A 252 27.29 -11.23 12.94
N PRO A 253 27.56 -11.98 14.03
CA PRO A 253 26.49 -12.60 14.80
C PRO A 253 25.52 -11.57 15.40
N GLY A 254 25.96 -10.33 15.64
CA GLY A 254 25.15 -9.27 16.24
C GLY A 254 24.05 -8.73 15.31
N THR A 255 24.18 -8.95 13.99
CA THR A 255 23.19 -8.57 12.98
C THR A 255 22.52 -9.77 12.32
N SER A 256 22.78 -10.98 12.84
CA SER A 256 22.29 -12.23 12.27
C SER A 256 20.85 -12.53 12.68
N ARG A 257 19.99 -12.79 11.69
CA ARG A 257 18.60 -13.22 11.83
C ARG A 257 18.43 -14.66 11.37
N SER A 258 17.43 -15.35 11.90
CA SER A 258 17.06 -16.71 11.48
C SER A 258 15.75 -16.66 10.68
N ALA A 259 15.70 -17.36 9.55
CA ALA A 259 14.54 -17.36 8.67
C ALA A 259 14.32 -18.72 8.00
N LYS A 260 13.18 -18.85 7.31
CA LYS A 260 12.97 -19.89 6.30
C LYS A 260 13.28 -19.32 4.94
N ALA A 261 14.11 -20.02 4.17
CA ALA A 261 14.45 -19.63 2.81
C ALA A 261 13.77 -20.51 1.77
N ARG A 262 13.35 -19.86 0.68
CA ARG A 262 13.01 -20.47 -0.59
C ARG A 262 14.06 -20.09 -1.62
N VAL A 263 14.69 -21.08 -2.24
CA VAL A 263 15.64 -20.89 -3.34
C VAL A 263 14.96 -21.35 -4.62
N THR A 264 14.95 -20.48 -5.63
CA THR A 264 14.46 -20.81 -6.97
C THR A 264 15.56 -20.52 -7.98
N THR A 265 15.81 -21.47 -8.87
CA THR A 265 16.78 -21.36 -9.98
C THR A 265 16.24 -22.10 -11.20
N GLY A 266 16.05 -21.42 -12.33
CA GLY A 266 15.39 -22.03 -13.50
C GLY A 266 14.01 -22.59 -13.14
N THR A 267 13.78 -23.88 -13.40
CA THR A 267 12.52 -24.58 -13.04
C THR A 267 12.53 -25.20 -11.65
N ASP A 268 13.68 -25.21 -10.96
CA ASP A 268 13.83 -25.85 -9.66
C ASP A 268 13.51 -24.86 -8.54
N SER A 269 12.69 -25.28 -7.57
CA SER A 269 12.44 -24.52 -6.34
C SER A 269 12.55 -25.44 -5.12
N ARG A 270 13.20 -24.93 -4.07
CA ARG A 270 13.34 -25.61 -2.78
C ARG A 270 12.89 -24.67 -1.67
N ASP A 271 12.00 -25.13 -0.82
CA ASP A 271 11.35 -24.32 0.21
C ASP A 271 11.63 -24.84 1.62
N GLY A 272 11.39 -24.01 2.63
CA GLY A 272 11.50 -24.36 4.04
C GLY A 272 12.94 -24.56 4.54
N ILE A 273 13.93 -24.13 3.77
CA ILE A 273 15.36 -24.27 4.10
C ILE A 273 15.65 -23.42 5.34
N ALA A 274 16.26 -24.00 6.36
CA ALA A 274 16.72 -23.23 7.51
C ALA A 274 17.84 -22.28 7.07
N ALA A 275 17.65 -20.99 7.30
CA ALA A 275 18.56 -19.95 6.84
C ALA A 275 18.94 -19.01 7.97
N ARG A 276 20.13 -18.44 7.84
CA ARG A 276 20.54 -17.25 8.59
C ARG A 276 20.98 -16.18 7.62
N PHE A 277 20.74 -14.93 7.93
CA PHE A 277 21.24 -13.83 7.11
C PHE A 277 21.57 -12.62 8.00
N GLY A 278 22.32 -11.67 7.45
CA GLY A 278 22.54 -10.38 8.09
C GLY A 278 22.56 -9.27 7.05
N TYR A 279 22.06 -8.11 7.45
CA TYR A 279 21.95 -6.91 6.63
C TYR A 279 22.50 -5.72 7.39
N THR A 280 23.27 -4.88 6.71
CA THR A 280 23.70 -3.57 7.22
C THR A 280 23.66 -2.55 6.11
N ALA A 281 23.22 -1.33 6.44
CA ALA A 281 23.28 -0.18 5.56
C ALA A 281 23.92 1.00 6.29
N SER A 282 24.83 1.69 5.61
CA SER A 282 25.42 2.94 6.09
C SER A 282 24.59 4.14 5.66
N ALA A 283 24.76 5.28 6.35
CA ALA A 283 24.12 6.53 5.98
C ALA A 283 24.44 6.95 4.54
N ASP A 284 25.68 6.70 4.09
CA ASP A 284 26.20 7.00 2.75
C ASP A 284 25.66 6.05 1.65
N GLY A 285 24.79 5.11 2.01
CA GLY A 285 24.13 4.22 1.06
C GLY A 285 24.89 2.94 0.73
N ASN A 286 26.05 2.67 1.35
CA ASN A 286 26.70 1.36 1.23
C ASN A 286 25.89 0.30 1.97
N VAL A 287 25.66 -0.83 1.32
CA VAL A 287 24.91 -1.98 1.83
C VAL A 287 25.80 -3.20 1.83
N SER A 288 25.81 -3.94 2.94
CA SER A 288 26.42 -5.26 3.05
C SER A 288 25.37 -6.26 3.46
N PHE A 289 25.34 -7.39 2.76
CA PHE A 289 24.40 -8.47 3.00
C PHE A 289 25.14 -9.81 2.99
N TRP A 290 24.73 -10.73 3.83
CA TRP A 290 25.24 -12.09 3.78
C TRP A 290 24.13 -13.06 4.16
N TYR A 291 24.24 -14.29 3.67
CA TYR A 291 23.34 -15.36 4.10
C TYR A 291 24.07 -16.69 4.20
N ALA A 292 23.51 -17.58 5.00
CA ALA A 292 23.91 -18.97 5.16
C ALA A 292 22.69 -19.89 4.97
N LEU A 293 22.82 -20.86 4.07
CA LEU A 293 21.85 -21.93 3.82
C LEU A 293 22.54 -23.27 4.16
N GLY A 294 22.23 -23.82 5.34
CA GLY A 294 22.97 -24.99 5.83
C GLY A 294 24.45 -24.66 6.08
N SER A 295 25.36 -25.33 5.37
CA SER A 295 26.82 -25.12 5.49
C SER A 295 27.39 -24.11 4.50
N GLU A 296 26.61 -23.67 3.52
CA GLU A 296 27.06 -22.71 2.51
C GLU A 296 26.76 -21.29 2.99
N SER A 297 27.71 -20.38 2.80
CA SER A 297 27.56 -18.96 3.10
C SER A 297 28.01 -18.11 1.91
N ARG A 298 27.32 -16.99 1.69
CA ARG A 298 27.64 -16.03 0.63
C ARG A 298 27.59 -14.61 1.17
N PHE A 299 28.44 -13.75 0.62
CA PHE A 299 28.65 -12.38 1.07
C PHE A 299 28.50 -11.43 -0.10
N PHE A 300 27.91 -10.27 0.16
CA PHE A 300 27.54 -9.30 -0.85
C PHE A 300 27.79 -7.90 -0.34
N THR A 301 28.26 -7.03 -1.23
CA THR A 301 28.40 -5.60 -0.95
C THR A 301 27.90 -4.80 -2.14
N GLY A 302 27.45 -3.57 -1.89
CA GLY A 302 27.05 -2.67 -2.96
C GLY A 302 26.38 -1.42 -2.43
N SER A 303 25.47 -0.86 -3.22
CA SER A 303 24.87 0.45 -2.96
C SER A 303 23.35 0.38 -2.97
N ALA A 304 22.74 1.21 -2.13
CA ALA A 304 21.29 1.37 -2.08
C ALA A 304 20.73 1.80 -3.44
N VAL A 305 19.50 1.35 -3.71
CA VAL A 305 18.69 1.71 -4.87
C VAL A 305 17.39 2.29 -4.34
N ASP A 306 16.96 3.42 -4.91
CA ASP A 306 15.65 3.98 -4.58
C ASP A 306 14.54 3.11 -5.20
N ASN A 307 13.48 2.84 -4.45
CA ASN A 307 12.38 2.03 -4.94
C ASN A 307 11.60 2.73 -6.06
N ASP A 308 11.65 4.07 -6.13
CA ASP A 308 11.01 4.85 -7.18
C ASP A 308 11.74 4.75 -8.53
N ASP A 309 13.03 4.37 -8.50
CA ASP A 309 13.84 4.18 -9.70
C ASP A 309 13.64 2.79 -10.35
N VAL A 310 12.84 1.91 -9.73
CA VAL A 310 12.64 0.52 -10.16
C VAL A 310 11.33 0.38 -10.94
N GLU A 311 11.45 0.02 -12.21
CA GLU A 311 10.32 -0.32 -13.07
C GLU A 311 10.32 -1.83 -13.37
N VAL A 312 9.28 -2.56 -12.97
CA VAL A 312 9.12 -3.99 -13.29
C VAL A 312 8.09 -4.14 -14.40
N TYR A 313 8.43 -4.89 -15.44
CA TYR A 313 7.58 -5.11 -16.61
C TYR A 313 7.04 -6.54 -16.61
N GLY A 314 5.76 -6.68 -16.96
CA GLY A 314 5.14 -7.99 -17.23
C GLY A 314 4.54 -8.71 -16.01
N GLN A 315 4.39 -8.05 -14.86
CA GLN A 315 3.52 -8.57 -13.80
C GLN A 315 2.06 -8.32 -14.18
N ALA A 316 1.35 -9.41 -14.53
CA ALA A 316 -0.11 -9.45 -14.70
C ALA A 316 -0.77 -9.98 -13.44
#